data_AF-A0A930SFT0-F1
#
_entry.id   AF-A0A930SFT0-F1
#
_cell.length_a   1.000
_cell.length_b   1.000
_cell.length_c   1.000
_cell.angle_alpha   90.00
_cell.angle_beta   90.00
_cell.angle_gamma   90.00
#
_symmetry.space_group_name_H-M   'P 1'
#
loop_
_entity.id
_entity.type
_entity.pdbx_description
1 polymer ?
#
loop_
_entity_poly.entity_id
_entity_poly.type
_entity_poly.pdbx_seq_one_letter_code
_entity_poly.pdbx_strand_id
1 'polypeptide(L)'
;MSTIDFTETYYIDRRGSYSRKWDGEHLKFSRTDLLPLWVADMDFMPPQCIQEAICTYVKAQPLGYTMTNPNYLEAVIDWYK
;
A
#
# COMPACT_ATOMS: atom_id res chain seq x y z
N MET A 1 14.67 16.16 -4.02
CA MET A 1 14.59 14.91 -4.80
C MET A 1 13.85 15.24 -6.07
N SER A 2 14.43 14.93 -7.23
CA SER A 2 13.77 15.08 -8.52
C SER A 2 12.72 13.98 -8.71
N THR A 3 11.82 14.14 -9.70
CA THR A 3 10.89 13.06 -10.06
C THR A 3 11.64 11.81 -10.53
N ILE A 4 12.76 11.99 -11.25
CA ILE A 4 13.61 10.89 -11.71
C ILE A 4 14.16 10.13 -10.50
N ASP A 5 14.76 10.84 -9.54
CA ASP A 5 15.33 10.23 -8.34
C ASP A 5 14.26 9.47 -7.54
N PHE A 6 13.05 10.03 -7.43
CA PHE A 6 11.94 9.39 -6.72
C PHE A 6 11.51 8.09 -7.42
N THR A 7 11.32 8.14 -8.74
CA THR A 7 10.90 6.97 -9.51
C THR A 7 11.97 5.88 -9.46
N GLU A 8 13.25 6.22 -9.63
CA GLU A 8 14.36 5.25 -9.55
C GLU A 8 14.48 4.61 -8.16
N THR A 9 14.17 5.36 -7.11
CA THR A 9 14.29 4.88 -5.73
C THR A 9 13.09 4.03 -5.29
N TYR A 10 11.87 4.42 -5.67
CA TYR A 10 10.65 3.88 -5.06
C TYR A 10 9.75 3.07 -5.99
N TYR A 11 9.93 3.17 -7.31
CA TYR A 11 9.07 2.44 -8.25
C TYR A 11 9.21 0.92 -8.10
N ILE A 12 8.06 0.24 -8.13
CA ILE A 12 7.98 -1.22 -8.12
C ILE A 12 7.06 -1.67 -9.25
N ASP A 13 7.54 -2.64 -10.05
CA ASP A 13 6.65 -3.35 -10.98
C ASP A 13 5.71 -4.26 -10.20
N ARG A 14 4.41 -4.01 -10.35
CA ARG A 14 3.34 -4.71 -9.62
C ARG A 14 2.56 -5.68 -10.50
N ARG A 15 3.04 -6.00 -11.72
CA ARG A 15 2.44 -7.06 -12.53
C ARG A 15 2.55 -8.41 -11.84
N GLY A 16 1.46 -9.19 -11.88
CA GLY A 16 1.39 -10.49 -11.20
C GLY A 16 1.29 -10.39 -9.67
N SER A 17 1.09 -9.19 -9.12
CA SER A 17 0.89 -9.00 -7.67
C SER A 17 -0.58 -9.08 -7.25
N TYR A 18 -1.47 -9.53 -8.14
CA TYR A 18 -2.93 -9.46 -7.97
C TYR A 18 -3.43 -8.02 -7.79
N SER A 19 -2.75 -7.05 -8.42
CA SER A 19 -3.08 -5.63 -8.34
C SER A 19 -4.27 -5.30 -9.24
N ARG A 20 -5.32 -4.65 -8.71
CA ARG A 20 -6.42 -4.16 -9.55
C ARG A 20 -5.95 -3.15 -10.60
N LYS A 21 -4.92 -2.35 -10.27
CA LYS A 21 -4.36 -1.33 -11.16
C LYS A 21 -3.63 -1.95 -12.35
N TRP A 22 -2.76 -2.93 -12.08
CA TRP A 22 -1.86 -3.54 -13.08
C TRP A 22 -2.41 -4.81 -13.72
N ASP A 23 -3.08 -5.68 -12.98
CA ASP A 23 -3.61 -6.96 -13.49
C ASP A 23 -5.10 -6.86 -13.88
N GLY A 24 -5.75 -5.73 -13.58
CA GLY A 24 -7.17 -5.48 -13.84
C GLY A 24 -7.48 -4.76 -15.16
N GLU A 25 -6.48 -4.50 -16.00
CA GLU A 25 -6.61 -3.68 -17.21
C GLU A 25 -7.63 -4.27 -18.20
N HIS A 26 -7.58 -5.58 -18.46
CA HIS A 26 -8.51 -6.22 -19.39
C HIS A 26 -9.96 -6.07 -18.91
N LEU A 27 -10.18 -6.22 -17.60
CA LEU A 27 -11.51 -6.09 -17.01
C LEU A 27 -12.05 -4.66 -17.05
N LYS A 28 -11.18 -3.65 -17.11
CA LYS A 28 -11.57 -2.22 -17.10
C LYS A 28 -11.61 -1.59 -18.48
N PHE A 29 -10.67 -1.95 -19.35
CA PHE A 29 -10.40 -1.30 -20.63
C PHE A 29 -10.32 -2.28 -21.82
N SER A 30 -10.53 -3.58 -21.60
CA SER A 30 -10.44 -4.62 -22.65
C SER A 30 -9.07 -4.67 -23.34
N ARG A 31 -8.01 -4.28 -22.64
CA ARG A 31 -6.61 -4.23 -23.09
C ARG A 31 -5.67 -4.65 -21.95
N THR A 32 -4.47 -5.10 -22.29
CA THR A 32 -3.42 -5.54 -21.33
C THR A 32 -2.05 -4.93 -21.62
N ASP A 33 -2.01 -3.93 -22.49
CA ASP A 33 -0.82 -3.29 -23.02
C ASP A 33 -0.78 -1.79 -22.66
N LEU A 34 -1.35 -1.42 -21.51
CA LEU A 34 -1.43 -0.03 -21.07
C LEU A 34 -0.36 0.27 -20.02
N LEU A 35 -0.18 1.57 -19.78
CA LEU A 35 0.48 2.08 -18.59
C LEU A 35 -0.61 2.49 -17.58
N PRO A 36 -0.79 1.75 -16.47
CA PRO A 36 -1.86 2.03 -15.51
C PRO A 36 -1.68 3.34 -14.74
N LEU A 37 -2.55 4.32 -14.97
CA LEU A 37 -2.57 5.61 -14.25
C LEU A 37 -3.98 5.97 -13.71
N TRP A 38 -4.79 4.96 -13.39
CA TRP A 38 -6.24 5.13 -13.22
C TRP A 38 -6.80 4.83 -11.82
N VAL A 39 -6.28 3.81 -11.12
CA VAL A 39 -6.67 3.55 -9.73
C VAL A 39 -5.85 4.43 -8.80
N ALA A 40 -6.50 5.04 -7.82
CA ALA A 40 -5.86 5.88 -6.80
C ALA A 40 -5.16 5.02 -5.71
N ASP A 41 -4.21 4.20 -6.12
CA ASP A 41 -3.21 3.56 -5.26
C ASP A 41 -1.78 3.86 -5.80
N MET A 42 -0.77 3.42 -5.08
CA MET A 42 0.63 3.79 -5.29
C MET A 42 1.46 2.60 -5.80
N ASP A 43 2.54 2.90 -6.54
CA ASP A 43 3.48 1.90 -7.08
C ASP A 43 4.82 1.93 -6.32
N PHE A 44 4.74 2.12 -5.01
CA PHE A 44 5.87 2.09 -4.08
C PHE A 44 5.48 1.43 -2.76
N MET A 45 6.46 0.97 -2.00
CA MET A 45 6.22 0.33 -0.69
C MET A 45 5.59 1.31 0.30
N PRO A 46 4.74 0.83 1.24
CA PRO A 46 4.32 1.64 2.36
C PRO A 46 5.54 2.05 3.22
N PRO A 47 5.46 3.15 4.00
CA PRO A 47 6.52 3.55 4.91
C PRO A 47 7.03 2.41 5.79
N GLN A 48 8.33 2.40 6.08
CA GLN A 48 8.99 1.34 6.85
C GLN A 48 8.32 1.07 8.20
N CYS A 49 7.87 2.12 8.91
CA CYS A 49 7.17 1.97 10.18
C CYS A 49 5.87 1.15 10.08
N ILE A 50 5.17 1.21 8.94
CA ILE A 50 3.97 0.40 8.70
C ILE A 50 4.36 -1.06 8.45
N GLN A 51 5.40 -1.29 7.64
CA GLN A 51 5.90 -2.64 7.37
C GLN A 51 6.33 -3.35 8.65
N GLU A 52 7.10 -2.66 9.50
CA GLU A 52 7.58 -3.18 10.78
C GLU A 52 6.44 -3.45 11.77
N ALA A 53 5.45 -2.56 11.85
CA ALA A 53 4.29 -2.74 12.72
C ALA A 53 3.49 -4.00 12.34
N ILE A 54 3.24 -4.20 11.04
CA ILE A 54 2.55 -5.40 10.53
C ILE A 54 3.37 -6.67 10.82
N CYS A 55 4.67 -6.66 10.49
CA CYS A 55 5.54 -7.81 10.74
C CYS A 55 5.62 -8.17 12.23
N THR A 56 5.69 -7.15 13.10
CA THR A 56 5.73 -7.35 14.56
C THR A 56 4.42 -7.95 15.06
N TYR A 57 3.28 -7.40 14.62
CA TYR A 57 1.97 -7.88 15.01
C TYR A 57 1.76 -9.36 14.66
N VAL A 58 2.07 -9.74 13.40
CA VAL A 58 1.93 -11.12 12.92
C VAL A 58 2.84 -12.11 13.67
N LYS A 59 4.01 -11.67 14.14
CA LYS A 59 4.94 -12.51 14.91
C LYS A 59 4.58 -12.61 16.39
N ALA A 60 3.99 -11.57 16.96
CA ALA A 60 3.82 -11.43 18.41
C ALA A 60 2.42 -11.78 18.91
N GLN A 61 1.40 -11.78 18.05
CA GLN A 61 -0.01 -11.88 18.45
C GLN A 61 -0.76 -13.01 17.73
N PRO A 62 -1.75 -13.65 18.37
CA PRO A 62 -2.71 -14.50 17.68
C PRO A 62 -3.59 -13.67 16.75
N LEU A 63 -3.84 -14.16 15.53
CA LEU A 63 -4.71 -13.50 14.54
C LEU A 63 -6.19 -13.86 14.78
N GLY A 64 -6.69 -13.52 15.98
CA GLY A 64 -8.07 -13.75 16.41
C GLY A 64 -8.89 -12.46 16.54
N TYR A 65 -10.00 -12.53 17.28
CA TYR A 65 -10.83 -11.36 17.55
C TYR A 65 -10.04 -10.25 18.24
N THR A 66 -10.02 -9.06 17.63
CA THR A 66 -9.26 -7.90 18.10
C THR A 66 -10.22 -6.79 18.52
N MET A 67 -10.09 -6.31 19.76
CA MET A 67 -10.78 -5.11 20.23
C MET A 67 -10.08 -3.85 19.73
N THR A 68 -10.81 -2.73 19.64
CA THR A 68 -10.23 -1.44 19.26
C THR A 68 -9.13 -1.04 20.24
N ASN A 69 -7.94 -0.74 19.72
CA ASN A 69 -6.82 -0.22 20.50
C ASN A 69 -7.10 1.25 20.88
N PRO A 70 -7.12 1.64 22.17
CA PRO A 70 -7.29 3.04 22.55
C PRO A 70 -6.27 3.98 21.89
N ASN A 71 -5.02 3.53 21.72
CA ASN A 71 -3.95 4.31 21.08
C ASN A 71 -4.22 4.57 19.59
N TYR A 72 -5.07 3.78 18.93
CA TYR A 72 -5.49 4.05 17.56
C TYR A 72 -6.31 5.35 17.49
N LEU A 73 -7.24 5.54 18.43
CA LEU A 73 -8.07 6.75 18.46
C LEU A 73 -7.21 7.99 18.74
N GLU A 74 -6.28 7.90 19.68
CA GLU A 74 -5.32 8.97 19.98
C GLU A 74 -4.48 9.33 18.75
N ALA A 75 -3.91 8.33 18.06
CA ALA A 75 -3.10 8.56 16.85
C ALA A 75 -3.88 9.26 15.73
N VAL A 76 -5.16 8.90 15.54
CA VAL A 76 -6.04 9.57 14.57
C VAL A 76 -6.32 11.01 15.01
N ILE A 77 -6.69 11.23 16.28
CA ILE A 77 -6.97 12.57 16.81
C ILE A 77 -5.76 13.49 16.64
N ASP A 78 -4.55 13.00 16.94
CA ASP A 78 -3.34 13.79 16.84
C ASP A 78 -2.94 14.09 15.40
N TRP A 79 -3.24 13.21 14.44
CA TRP A 79 -3.04 13.49 13.02
C TRP A 79 -3.96 14.62 12.49
N TYR A 80 -5.17 14.76 13.05
CA TYR A 80 -6.13 15.78 12.61
C TYR A 80 -5.86 17.18 13.17
N LYS A 81 -5.02 17.33 14.19
CA LYS A 81 -4.65 18.62 14.79
C LYS A 81 -3.61 19.34 13.94
#